data_AF-A0A410UNU7-F1
#
_entry.id   AF-A0A410UNU7-F1
#
_cell.length_a   1.000
_cell.length_b   1.000
_cell.length_c   1.000
_cell.angle_alpha   90.00
_cell.angle_beta   90.00
_cell.angle_gamma   90.00
#
_symmetry.space_group_name_H-M   'P 1'
#
loop_
_entity.id
_entity.type
_entity.pdbx_description
1 polymer ?
#
loop_
_entity_poly.entity_id
_entity_poly.type
_entity_poly.pdbx_seq_one_letter_code
_entity_poly.pdbx_strand_id
1 'polypeptide(L)'
;MKLTMPMLVLGCLAAPGLFAANVRLDSYSVEKKQLPAAMAARDAAGAERAFDKVYLVKVKGVIPTNYAQPVQLFIGDMPIREYGATRDGIYFKVYDPLVLKQMHGKPFRYAADAKATRQSALIFKAPAE
;
A
#
# COMPACT_ATOMS: atom_id res chain seq x y z
N MET A 1 -31.89 58.74 -17.47
CA MET A 1 -30.55 58.11 -17.65
C MET A 1 -30.61 56.73 -17.00
N LYS A 2 -30.54 55.66 -17.78
CA LYS A 2 -30.64 54.27 -17.29
C LYS A 2 -29.25 53.79 -16.86
N LEU A 3 -29.08 53.47 -15.58
CA LEU A 3 -27.88 52.82 -15.03
C LEU A 3 -27.96 51.32 -15.27
N THR A 4 -27.10 50.81 -16.13
CA THR A 4 -26.96 49.37 -16.42
C THR A 4 -25.87 48.82 -15.49
N MET A 5 -26.26 48.01 -14.49
CA MET A 5 -25.33 47.27 -13.64
C MET A 5 -24.74 46.09 -14.41
N PRO A 6 -23.41 45.90 -14.46
CA PRO A 6 -22.84 44.66 -14.97
C PRO A 6 -22.97 43.56 -13.90
N MET A 7 -23.62 42.49 -14.33
CA MET A 7 -23.86 41.24 -13.62
C MET A 7 -22.54 40.53 -13.32
N LEU A 8 -22.33 40.21 -12.04
CA LEU A 8 -21.17 39.51 -11.51
C LEU A 8 -21.26 38.03 -11.95
N VAL A 9 -20.58 37.67 -13.04
CA VAL A 9 -20.41 36.26 -13.43
C VAL A 9 -19.28 35.70 -12.58
N LEU A 10 -19.67 35.13 -11.43
CA LEU A 10 -18.78 34.30 -10.61
C LEU A 10 -18.56 32.98 -11.37
N GLY A 11 -17.58 32.99 -12.28
CA GLY A 11 -17.09 31.78 -12.91
C GLY A 11 -16.41 30.91 -11.85
N CYS A 12 -17.13 29.94 -11.31
CA CYS A 12 -16.51 28.79 -10.65
C CYS A 12 -15.70 28.02 -11.69
N LEU A 13 -14.46 28.45 -11.91
CA LEU A 13 -13.39 27.59 -12.42
C LEU A 13 -13.16 26.52 -11.36
N ALA A 14 -13.96 25.45 -11.43
CA ALA A 14 -13.61 24.19 -10.78
C ALA A 14 -12.30 23.74 -11.42
N ALA A 15 -11.18 23.99 -10.75
CA ALA A 15 -9.87 23.51 -11.16
C ALA A 15 -9.93 21.96 -11.16
N PRO A 16 -9.93 21.29 -12.32
CA PRO A 16 -9.85 19.84 -12.36
C PRO A 16 -8.37 19.50 -12.24
N GLY A 17 -7.84 19.43 -11.01
CA GLY A 17 -6.39 19.30 -10.84
C GLY A 17 -5.84 18.80 -9.50
N LEU A 18 -6.66 18.43 -8.52
CA LEU A 18 -6.16 18.12 -7.17
C LEU A 18 -6.20 16.64 -6.75
N PHE A 19 -6.47 15.70 -7.67
CA PHE A 19 -6.50 14.27 -7.33
C PHE A 19 -5.51 13.42 -8.12
N ALA A 20 -4.32 13.97 -8.41
CA ALA A 20 -3.19 13.09 -8.68
C ALA A 20 -2.83 12.39 -7.37
N ALA A 21 -3.28 11.15 -7.20
CA ALA A 21 -2.84 10.25 -6.13
C ALA A 21 -1.32 10.09 -6.20
N ASN A 22 -0.60 10.95 -5.48
CA ASN A 22 0.85 10.90 -5.37
C ASN A 22 1.22 9.84 -4.35
N VAL A 23 1.16 8.58 -4.77
CA VAL A 23 1.62 7.46 -3.95
C VAL A 23 3.12 7.59 -3.75
N ARG A 24 3.55 7.60 -2.49
CA ARG A 24 4.96 7.64 -2.07
C ARG A 24 5.16 6.67 -0.92
N LEU A 25 6.20 5.84 -1.00
CA LEU A 25 6.60 4.91 0.05
C LEU A 25 7.92 5.42 0.64
N ASP A 26 7.90 5.78 1.92
CA ASP A 26 9.00 6.51 2.58
C ASP A 26 9.90 5.58 3.40
N SER A 27 9.30 4.64 4.12
CA SER A 27 10.01 3.66 4.95
C SER A 27 9.14 2.44 5.21
N TYR A 28 9.74 1.39 5.76
CA TYR A 28 8.99 0.24 6.26
C TYR A 28 9.65 -0.37 7.50
N SER A 29 8.89 -1.15 8.25
CA SER A 29 9.39 -2.00 9.33
C SER A 29 8.80 -3.40 9.23
N VAL A 30 9.50 -4.38 9.79
CA VAL A 30 9.02 -5.77 9.92
C VAL A 30 9.08 -6.17 11.38
N GLU A 31 7.94 -6.56 11.95
CA GLU A 31 7.82 -7.02 13.33
C GLU A 31 7.41 -8.49 13.36
N LYS A 32 8.23 -9.37 13.94
CA LYS A 32 7.84 -10.77 14.21
C LYS A 32 6.98 -10.80 15.48
N LYS A 33 5.80 -11.40 15.40
CA LYS A 33 4.87 -11.55 16.53
C LYS A 33 4.47 -13.00 16.71
N GLN A 34 4.48 -13.45 17.96
CA GLN A 34 3.83 -14.70 18.32
C GLN A 34 2.31 -14.49 18.31
N LEU A 35 1.59 -15.42 17.71
CA LEU A 35 0.14 -15.43 17.71
C LEU A 35 -0.38 -16.12 18.98
N PRO A 36 -1.47 -15.62 19.59
CA PRO A 36 -2.06 -16.23 20.77
C PRO A 36 -2.67 -17.61 20.48
N ALA A 37 -3.05 -17.86 19.24
CA ALA A 37 -3.48 -19.15 18.71
C ALA A 37 -2.99 -19.30 17.27
N ALA A 38 -2.77 -20.53 16.82
CA ALA A 38 -2.33 -20.77 15.46
C ALA A 38 -3.39 -20.27 14.46
N MET A 39 -2.94 -19.51 13.45
CA MET A 39 -3.81 -18.99 12.40
C MET A 39 -3.63 -19.81 11.12
N ALA A 40 -4.74 -20.21 10.51
CA ALA A 40 -4.74 -20.78 9.17
C ALA A 40 -4.45 -19.66 8.15
N ALA A 41 -3.43 -19.86 7.33
CA ALA A 41 -3.07 -18.98 6.22
C ALA A 41 -2.48 -19.80 5.07
N ARG A 42 -2.43 -19.22 3.87
CA ARG A 42 -1.78 -19.86 2.72
C ARG A 42 -0.26 -19.78 2.83
N ASP A 43 0.41 -20.90 2.61
CA ASP A 43 1.86 -20.98 2.45
C ASP A 43 2.30 -20.48 1.06
N ALA A 44 3.61 -20.48 0.80
CA ALA A 44 4.19 -20.11 -0.48
C ALA A 44 3.73 -20.98 -1.67
N ALA A 45 3.27 -22.22 -1.41
CA ALA A 45 2.70 -23.12 -2.41
C ALA A 45 1.19 -22.93 -2.59
N GLY A 46 0.56 -22.06 -1.79
CA GLY A 46 -0.88 -21.80 -1.79
C GLY A 46 -1.70 -22.77 -0.95
N ALA A 47 -1.07 -23.70 -0.23
CA ALA A 47 -1.75 -24.65 0.65
C ALA A 47 -2.06 -23.99 2.00
N GLU A 48 -3.21 -24.34 2.57
CA GLU A 48 -3.60 -23.84 3.90
C GLU A 48 -2.77 -24.54 4.98
N ARG A 49 -2.09 -23.75 5.82
CA ARG A 49 -1.31 -24.23 6.96
C ARG A 49 -1.57 -23.38 8.19
N ALA A 50 -1.39 -24.00 9.36
CA ALA A 50 -1.46 -23.31 10.63
C ALA A 50 -0.08 -22.71 10.97
N PHE A 51 -0.05 -21.42 11.27
CA PHE A 51 1.15 -20.70 11.68
C PHE A 51 0.98 -20.13 13.08
N ASP A 52 2.01 -20.25 13.91
CA ASP A 52 2.05 -19.74 15.28
C ASP A 52 2.67 -18.33 15.36
N LYS A 53 3.26 -17.85 14.26
CA LYS A 53 3.94 -16.56 14.14
C LYS A 53 3.42 -15.80 12.94
N VAL A 54 3.51 -14.48 13.03
CA VAL A 54 3.23 -13.58 11.92
C VAL A 54 4.29 -12.50 11.85
N TYR A 55 4.66 -12.13 10.64
CA TYR A 55 5.51 -10.99 10.35
C TYR A 55 4.63 -9.85 9.88
N LEU A 56 4.50 -8.82 10.71
CA LEU A 56 3.74 -7.63 10.41
C LEU A 56 4.67 -6.64 9.71
N VAL A 57 4.41 -6.41 8.42
CA VAL A 57 5.13 -5.42 7.63
C VAL A 57 4.30 -4.13 7.63
N LYS A 58 4.89 -3.03 8.11
CA LYS A 58 4.28 -1.70 8.08
C LYS A 58 5.04 -0.85 7.08
N VAL A 59 4.33 -0.24 6.13
CA VAL A 59 4.91 0.65 5.13
C VAL A 59 4.35 2.04 5.36
N LYS A 60 5.23 3.01 5.61
CA LYS A 60 4.87 4.40 5.83
C LYS A 60 4.99 5.21 4.55
N GLY A 61 4.11 6.17 4.37
CA GLY A 61 4.18 7.13 3.28
C GLY A 61 2.84 7.75 2.93
N VAL A 62 2.77 8.35 1.75
CA VAL A 62 1.53 8.93 1.22
C VAL A 62 0.87 7.86 0.38
N ILE A 63 -0.19 7.25 0.91
CA ILE A 63 -0.97 6.24 0.20
C ILE A 63 -2.43 6.70 0.28
N PRO A 64 -3.12 6.91 -0.86
CA PRO A 64 -4.54 7.19 -0.86
C PRO A 64 -5.27 6.08 -0.12
N THR A 65 -5.87 6.41 1.01
CA THR A 65 -6.69 5.50 1.81
C THR A 65 -8.18 5.61 1.44
N ASN A 66 -8.53 6.49 0.49
CA ASN A 66 -9.86 6.54 -0.06
C ASN A 66 -10.09 5.31 -0.95
N TYR A 67 -11.03 4.45 -0.56
CA TYR A 67 -11.40 3.23 -1.28
C TYR A 67 -11.79 3.45 -2.76
N ALA A 68 -11.95 4.70 -3.19
CA ALA A 68 -12.18 5.08 -4.59
C ALA A 68 -10.95 4.87 -5.49
N GLN A 69 -9.73 4.79 -4.95
CA GLN A 69 -8.50 4.59 -5.74
C GLN A 69 -7.67 3.43 -5.16
N PRO A 70 -7.93 2.18 -5.58
CA PRO A 70 -7.20 1.04 -5.08
C PRO A 70 -5.72 1.13 -5.50
N VAL A 71 -4.83 1.09 -4.51
CA VAL A 71 -3.39 0.93 -4.73
C VAL A 71 -3.06 -0.55 -4.75
N GLN A 72 -2.46 -1.04 -5.82
CA GLN A 72 -1.89 -2.39 -5.83
C GLN A 72 -0.46 -2.31 -5.30
N LEU A 73 -0.13 -3.10 -4.28
CA LEU A 73 1.21 -3.16 -3.70
C LEU A 73 1.89 -4.46 -4.14
N PHE A 74 3.20 -4.38 -4.40
CA PHE A 74 4.02 -5.53 -4.75
C PHE A 74 5.37 -5.47 -4.03
N ILE A 75 5.98 -6.64 -3.85
CA ILE A 75 7.40 -6.77 -3.51
C ILE A 75 8.06 -7.63 -4.59
N GLY A 76 8.95 -7.02 -5.38
CA GLY A 76 9.37 -7.60 -6.65
C GLY A 76 8.16 -7.75 -7.57
N ASP A 77 7.92 -8.97 -8.05
CA ASP A 77 6.76 -9.28 -8.89
C ASP A 77 5.60 -9.92 -8.08
N MET A 78 5.77 -10.08 -6.77
CA MET A 78 4.77 -10.70 -5.90
C MET A 78 3.70 -9.68 -5.48
N PRO A 79 2.41 -9.90 -5.79
CA PRO A 79 1.34 -9.01 -5.37
C PRO A 79 0.99 -9.22 -3.89
N ILE A 80 0.87 -8.11 -3.16
CA ILE A 80 0.36 -8.09 -1.79
C ILE A 80 -1.16 -7.90 -1.86
N ARG A 81 -1.88 -9.02 -1.75
CA ARG A 81 -3.34 -9.07 -1.95
C ARG A 81 -4.12 -8.52 -0.75
N GLU A 82 -3.58 -8.71 0.45
CA GLU A 82 -4.24 -8.35 1.69
C GLU A 82 -3.37 -7.37 2.48
N TYR A 83 -3.84 -6.14 2.59
CA TYR A 83 -3.22 -5.11 3.41
C TYR A 83 -4.32 -4.22 4.01
N GLY A 84 -4.04 -3.66 5.19
CA GLY A 84 -4.92 -2.68 5.85
C GLY A 84 -4.29 -1.29 5.83
N ALA A 85 -5.13 -0.25 5.92
CA ALA A 85 -4.67 1.12 6.06
C ALA A 85 -4.23 1.42 7.51
N THR A 86 -3.21 2.27 7.66
CA THR A 86 -2.89 2.98 8.91
C THR A 86 -3.10 4.47 8.72
N ARG A 87 -2.95 5.26 9.79
CA ARG A 87 -3.00 6.73 9.71
C ARG A 87 -1.92 7.30 8.77
N ASP A 88 -0.78 6.62 8.67
CA ASP A 88 0.45 7.09 8.02
C ASP A 88 0.95 6.15 6.91
N GLY A 89 0.09 5.25 6.41
CA GLY A 89 0.46 4.28 5.38
C GLY A 89 -0.42 3.03 5.38
N ILE A 90 0.22 1.87 5.25
CA ILE A 90 -0.44 0.56 5.17
C ILE A 90 0.33 -0.49 5.96
N TYR A 91 -0.31 -1.62 6.24
CA TYR A 91 0.34 -2.80 6.78
C TYR A 91 -0.16 -4.07 6.11
N PHE A 92 0.67 -5.09 6.06
CA PHE A 92 0.28 -6.43 5.63
C PHE A 92 0.97 -7.51 6.50
N LYS A 93 0.43 -8.72 6.43
CA LYS A 93 0.89 -9.85 7.22
C LYS A 93 1.56 -10.87 6.30
N VAL A 94 2.69 -11.40 6.74
CA VAL A 94 3.35 -12.55 6.11
C VAL A 94 3.44 -13.64 7.17
N TYR A 95 2.86 -14.79 6.90
CA TYR A 95 2.84 -15.93 7.83
C TYR A 95 3.99 -16.91 7.53
N ASP A 96 4.17 -17.24 6.25
CA ASP A 96 5.18 -18.19 5.83
C ASP A 96 6.59 -17.55 5.70
N PRO A 97 7.61 -18.05 6.42
CA PRO A 97 8.98 -17.58 6.28
C PRO A 97 9.58 -17.75 4.87
N LEU A 98 9.11 -18.73 4.08
CA LEU A 98 9.55 -18.88 2.69
C LEU A 98 9.12 -17.68 1.83
N VAL A 99 7.93 -17.14 2.07
CA VAL A 99 7.46 -15.91 1.41
C VAL A 99 8.36 -14.74 1.76
N LEU A 100 8.78 -14.60 3.02
CA LEU A 100 9.76 -13.58 3.42
C LEU A 100 11.09 -13.72 2.70
N LYS A 101 11.59 -14.95 2.55
CA LYS A 101 12.85 -15.23 1.82
C LYS A 101 12.72 -14.85 0.35
N GLN A 102 11.58 -15.13 -0.29
CA GLN A 102 11.31 -14.73 -1.67
C GLN A 102 11.24 -13.20 -1.85
N MET A 103 10.70 -12.49 -0.86
CA MET A 103 10.64 -11.03 -0.83
C MET A 103 12.00 -10.38 -0.56
N HIS A 104 12.93 -11.07 0.09
CA HIS A 104 14.22 -10.50 0.48
C HIS A 104 15.01 -9.98 -0.72
N GLY A 105 15.51 -8.74 -0.60
CA GLY A 105 16.28 -8.07 -1.65
C GLY A 105 15.44 -7.54 -2.81
N LYS A 106 14.12 -7.72 -2.80
CA LYS A 106 13.23 -7.22 -3.85
C LYS A 106 12.73 -5.80 -3.55
N PRO A 107 12.53 -4.96 -4.57
CA PRO A 107 12.04 -3.61 -4.37
C PRO A 107 10.55 -3.60 -4.05
N PHE A 108 10.10 -2.59 -3.31
CA PHE A 108 8.67 -2.28 -3.24
C PHE A 108 8.21 -1.66 -4.56
N ARG A 109 7.05 -2.08 -5.04
CA ARG A 109 6.42 -1.52 -6.23
C ARG A 109 4.94 -1.27 -5.97
N TYR A 110 4.36 -0.36 -6.72
CA TYR A 110 2.94 -0.01 -6.58
C TYR A 110 2.31 0.41 -7.90
N ALA A 111 1.00 0.23 -8.04
CA ALA A 111 0.21 0.77 -9.14
C ALA A 111 -1.03 1.45 -8.57
N ALA A 112 -1.31 2.68 -9.00
CA ALA A 112 -2.52 3.40 -8.65
C ALA A 112 -3.36 3.59 -9.91
N ASP A 113 -4.62 3.15 -9.87
CA ASP A 113 -5.67 3.51 -10.85
C ASP A 113 -5.26 3.30 -12.32
N ALA A 114 -5.19 2.03 -12.76
CA ALA A 114 -4.86 1.60 -14.14
C ALA A 114 -3.52 2.11 -14.71
N LYS A 115 -2.67 2.77 -13.90
CA LYS A 115 -1.34 3.22 -14.32
C LYS A 115 -0.32 2.11 -14.22
N ALA A 116 0.73 2.22 -15.02
CA ALA A 116 1.89 1.34 -14.99
C ALA A 116 2.48 1.23 -13.58
N THR A 117 2.92 0.03 -13.22
CA THR A 117 3.59 -0.25 -11.96
C THR A 117 4.85 0.61 -11.81
N ARG A 118 4.92 1.36 -10.72
CA ARG A 118 6.07 2.17 -10.31
C ARG A 118 6.89 1.41 -9.28
N GLN A 119 8.20 1.61 -9.32
CA GLN A 119 9.13 1.06 -8.34
C GLN A 119 9.55 2.17 -7.36
N SER A 120 9.63 1.86 -6.07
CA SER A 120 10.22 2.75 -5.07
C SER A 120 11.71 2.44 -4.86
N ALA A 121 12.42 3.32 -4.16
CA ALA A 121 13.80 3.07 -3.75
C ALA A 121 13.92 2.06 -2.59
N LEU A 122 12.81 1.70 -1.95
CA LEU A 122 12.81 0.78 -0.81
C LEU A 122 13.07 -0.64 -1.29
N ILE A 123 14.02 -1.32 -0.64
CA ILE A 123 14.30 -2.74 -0.83
C ILE A 123 13.87 -3.49 0.41
N PHE A 124 13.06 -4.53 0.24
CA PHE A 124 12.60 -5.38 1.33
C PHE A 124 13.76 -6.20 1.92
N LYS A 125 13.89 -6.19 3.24
CA LYS A 125 14.88 -6.93 4.01
C LYS A 125 14.13 -7.75 5.04
N ALA A 126 14.08 -9.06 4.79
CA ALA A 126 13.57 -10.00 5.77
C ALA A 126 14.41 -9.91 7.07
N PRO A 127 13.77 -9.97 8.26
CA PRO A 127 14.49 -10.05 9.53
C PRO A 127 15.32 -11.35 9.60
N ALA A 128 16.43 -11.33 10.34
CA ALA A 128 17.16 -12.55 10.66
C ALA A 128 16.26 -13.52 11.44
N GLU A 129 16.33 -14.82 11.12
CA GLU A 129 15.49 -15.86 11.74
C GLU A 129 15.91 -16.20 13.18
#